data_AF-A0A151U8B4-F1
#
_entry.id   AF-A0A151U8B4-F1
#
_cell.length_a   1.000
_cell.length_b   1.000
_cell.length_c   1.000
_cell.angle_alpha   90.00
_cell.angle_beta   90.00
_cell.angle_gamma   90.00
#
_symmetry.space_group_name_H-M   'P 1'
#
loop_
_entity.id
_entity.type
_entity.pdbx_description
1 polymer ?
#
loop_
_entity_poly.entity_id
_entity_poly.type
_entity_poly.pdbx_seq_one_letter_code
_entity_poly.pdbx_strand_id
1 'polypeptide(L)'
;MIHSEADHSVFFRRSLTHRFVYLVVYVDDIVITSDDQEGINALKQHLLKHFQTKDLGPLRYFLGIEVAQSKSGIAISQRKYVIDILEETGLTDCKSVNTPMDPNEKLMPNQGEPYPDLGNIGD
;
A
#
# COMPACT_ATOMS: atom_id res chain seq x y z
N MET A 1 -2.33 21.06 -5.02
CA MET A 1 -1.79 19.82 -5.61
C MET A 1 -2.74 19.38 -6.70
N ILE A 2 -2.25 18.63 -7.69
CA ILE A 2 -3.05 18.07 -8.78
C ILE A 2 -3.15 16.57 -8.50
N HIS A 3 -4.33 16.00 -8.72
CA HIS A 3 -4.56 14.56 -8.58
C HIS A 3 -4.02 13.81 -9.82
N SER A 4 -3.47 12.62 -9.62
CA SER A 4 -2.96 11.75 -10.69
C SER A 4 -4.08 11.11 -11.49
N GLU A 5 -4.10 11.22 -12.81
CA GLU A 5 -5.10 10.51 -13.63
C GLU A 5 -5.00 8.98 -13.56
N ALA A 6 -3.82 8.45 -13.18
CA ALA A 6 -3.59 7.03 -13.04
C ALA A 6 -4.04 6.44 -11.69
N ASP A 7 -4.14 7.27 -10.64
CA ASP A 7 -4.44 6.79 -9.29
C ASP A 7 -5.12 7.85 -8.40
N HIS A 8 -6.38 7.55 -8.05
CA HIS A 8 -7.17 7.91 -6.85
C HIS A 8 -6.46 8.60 -5.67
N SER A 9 -5.40 7.94 -5.24
CA SER A 9 -4.72 8.18 -3.96
C SER A 9 -3.52 9.10 -4.11
N VAL A 10 -3.10 9.39 -5.34
CA VAL A 10 -1.84 10.08 -5.61
C VAL A 10 -2.08 11.51 -6.04
N PHE A 11 -1.53 12.43 -5.26
CA PHE A 11 -1.49 13.85 -5.56
C PHE A 11 -0.05 14.26 -5.79
N PHE A 12 0.17 15.18 -6.71
CA PHE A 12 1.49 15.72 -6.96
C PHE A 12 1.45 17.23 -7.20
N ARG A 13 2.60 17.86 -7.02
CA ARG A 13 2.84 19.22 -7.51
C ARG A 13 4.22 19.28 -8.13
N ARG A 14 4.34 20.06 -9.19
CA ARG A 14 5.62 20.40 -9.80
C ARG A 14 5.98 21.84 -9.42
N SER A 15 7.18 22.05 -8.89
CA SER A 15 7.69 23.38 -8.62
C SER A 15 8.08 24.09 -9.93
N LEU A 16 8.33 25.39 -9.85
CA LEU A 16 8.89 26.18 -10.97
C LEU A 16 10.31 25.70 -11.35
N THR A 17 11.02 25.06 -10.43
CA THR A 17 12.37 24.50 -10.62
C THR A 17 12.36 23.05 -11.07
N HIS A 18 11.22 22.54 -11.57
CA HIS A 18 11.03 21.14 -12.01
C HIS A 18 11.22 20.07 -10.93
N ARG A 19 11.18 20.45 -9.64
CA ARG A 19 11.11 19.48 -8.56
C ARG A 19 9.69 18.99 -8.34
N PHE A 20 9.54 17.77 -7.84
CA PHE A 20 8.25 17.12 -7.66
C PHE A 20 8.02 16.76 -6.21
N VAL A 21 6.84 17.11 -5.69
CA VAL A 21 6.36 16.60 -4.41
C VAL A 21 5.15 15.73 -4.68
N TYR A 22 5.25 14.46 -4.28
CA TYR A 22 4.17 13.49 -4.32
C TYR A 22 3.62 13.26 -2.92
N LEU A 23 2.30 13.11 -2.85
CA LEU A 23 1.52 12.83 -1.67
C LEU A 23 0.60 11.67 -2.01
N VAL A 24 0.78 10.53 -1.35
CA VAL A 24 -0.08 9.36 -1.46
C VAL A 24 -0.92 9.30 -0.21
N VAL A 25 -2.23 9.20 -0.36
CA VAL A 25 -3.20 9.16 0.74
C VAL A 25 -3.93 7.83 0.70
N TYR A 26 -3.79 7.03 1.76
CA TYR A 26 -4.51 5.78 1.92
C TYR A 26 -5.21 5.77 3.28
N VAL A 27 -6.53 5.92 3.26
CA VAL A 27 -7.36 6.00 4.48
C VAL A 27 -6.76 7.03 5.45
N ASP A 28 -6.23 6.59 6.60
CA ASP A 28 -5.64 7.45 7.64
C ASP A 28 -4.13 7.70 7.45
N ASP A 29 -3.48 6.95 6.56
CA ASP A 29 -2.04 7.02 6.32
C ASP A 29 -1.69 7.92 5.14
N ILE A 30 -0.67 8.75 5.35
CA ILE A 30 -0.16 9.68 4.34
C ILE A 30 1.32 9.43 4.11
N VAL A 31 1.69 9.18 2.85
CA VAL A 31 3.08 9.03 2.42
C VAL A 31 3.47 10.24 1.56
N ILE A 32 4.61 10.84 1.88
CA ILE A 32 5.15 11.97 1.11
C ILE A 32 6.51 11.55 0.55
N THR A 33 6.70 11.75 -0.76
CA THR A 33 8.00 11.55 -1.42
C THR A 33 8.30 12.71 -2.36
N SER A 34 9.56 13.13 -2.44
CA SER A 34 9.97 14.34 -3.16
C SER A 34 11.48 14.42 -3.30
N ASP A 35 11.94 15.06 -4.37
CA ASP A 35 13.31 15.54 -4.54
C ASP A 35 13.52 16.97 -3.99
N ASP A 36 12.45 17.60 -3.50
CA ASP A 36 12.44 18.90 -2.84
C ASP A 36 12.21 18.80 -1.33
N GLN A 37 13.28 18.91 -0.54
CA GLN A 37 13.20 18.81 0.92
C GLN A 37 12.42 19.95 1.57
N GLU A 38 12.54 21.18 1.04
CA GLU A 38 11.76 22.33 1.49
C GLU A 38 10.27 22.12 1.18
N GLY A 39 9.97 21.58 0.00
CA GLY A 39 8.64 21.18 -0.41
C GLY A 39 8.00 20.15 0.52
N ILE A 40 8.76 19.13 0.96
CA ILE A 40 8.29 18.16 1.98
C ILE A 40 7.93 18.89 3.28
N ASN A 41 8.84 19.72 3.79
CA ASN A 41 8.66 20.38 5.08
C ASN A 41 7.46 21.34 5.06
N ALA A 42 7.30 22.11 3.99
CA ALA A 42 6.14 22.99 3.82
C ALA A 42 4.82 22.20 3.77
N LEU A 43 4.81 21.05 3.08
CA LEU A 43 3.61 20.21 3.01
C LEU A 43 3.29 19.57 4.36
N LYS A 44 4.29 19.07 5.08
CA LYS A 44 4.13 18.54 6.44
C LYS A 44 3.52 19.59 7.37
N GLN A 45 4.07 20.80 7.37
CA GLN A 45 3.55 21.91 8.20
C GLN A 45 2.12 22.30 7.83
N HIS A 46 1.79 22.28 6.53
CA HIS A 46 0.42 22.51 6.07
C HIS A 46 -0.54 21.44 6.60
N LEU A 47 -0.17 20.16 6.51
CA LEU A 47 -0.99 19.05 7.02
C LEU A 47 -1.15 19.12 8.55
N LEU A 48 -0.08 19.38 9.30
CA LEU A 48 -0.11 19.56 10.76
C LEU A 48 -1.01 20.71 11.21
N LYS A 49 -1.11 21.78 10.41
CA LYS A 49 -1.95 22.94 10.73
C LYS A 49 -3.43 22.67 10.51
N HIS A 50 -3.78 21.90 9.47
CA HIS A 50 -5.15 21.67 9.05
C HIS A 50 -5.75 20.37 9.59
N PHE A 51 -4.90 19.39 9.93
CA PHE A 51 -5.29 18.06 10.37
C PHE A 51 -4.47 17.64 11.59
N GLN A 52 -5.08 16.85 12.48
CA GLN A 52 -4.36 16.20 13.57
C GLN A 52 -3.51 15.06 13.01
N THR A 53 -2.30 15.41 12.56
CA THR A 53 -1.36 14.47 11.95
C THR A 53 -0.12 14.31 12.81
N LYS A 54 0.50 13.12 12.75
CA LYS A 54 1.76 12.82 13.43
C LYS A 54 2.80 12.44 12.39
N ASP A 55 3.94 13.10 12.41
CA ASP A 55 5.07 12.71 11.58
C ASP A 55 5.73 11.45 12.17
N LEU A 56 5.67 10.34 11.43
CA LEU A 56 6.31 9.08 11.80
C LEU A 56 7.77 9.00 11.35
N GLY A 57 8.27 10.03 10.66
CA GLY A 57 9.63 10.07 10.12
C GLY A 57 9.77 9.32 8.79
N PRO A 58 10.95 8.74 8.51
CA PRO A 58 11.16 7.96 7.29
C PRO A 58 10.21 6.77 7.19
N LEU A 59 9.70 6.51 5.99
CA LEU A 59 8.82 5.37 5.71
C LEU A 59 9.53 4.06 6.07
N ARG A 60 8.94 3.32 7.03
CA ARG A 60 9.42 1.99 7.49
C ARG A 60 8.40 0.89 7.25
N TYR A 61 7.11 1.20 7.39
CA TYR A 61 6.02 0.26 7.20
C TYR A 61 4.84 0.98 6.55
N PHE A 62 4.18 0.35 5.58
CA PHE A 62 2.96 0.83 4.93
C PHE A 62 2.20 -0.34 4.32
N LEU A 63 0.94 -0.57 4.68
CA LEU A 63 0.11 -1.67 4.14
C LEU A 63 0.75 -3.07 4.20
N GLY A 64 1.40 -3.39 5.32
CA GLY A 64 2.12 -4.68 5.47
C GLY A 64 3.43 -4.75 4.68
N ILE A 65 3.83 -3.67 4.02
CA ILE A 65 5.10 -3.54 3.33
C ILE A 65 6.12 -2.89 4.26
N GLU A 66 7.18 -3.61 4.56
CA GLU A 66 8.37 -3.12 5.26
C GLU A 66 9.31 -2.45 4.25
N VAL A 67 9.81 -1.27 4.60
CA VAL A 67 10.68 -0.46 3.75
C VAL A 67 11.98 -0.14 4.51
N ALA A 68 13.11 -0.56 3.94
CA ALA A 68 14.44 -0.21 4.42
C ALA A 68 15.12 0.71 3.41
N GLN A 69 15.42 1.93 3.83
CA GLN A 69 16.04 2.95 2.97
C GLN A 69 17.50 3.15 3.37
N SER A 70 18.38 3.17 2.37
CA SER A 70 19.81 3.37 2.54
C SER A 70 20.36 4.27 1.43
N LYS A 71 21.60 4.73 1.55
CA LYS A 71 22.26 5.49 0.49
C LYS A 71 22.45 4.68 -0.80
N SER A 72 22.49 3.35 -0.72
CA SER A 72 22.65 2.46 -1.87
C SER A 72 21.32 2.09 -2.54
N GLY A 73 20.18 2.42 -1.92
CA GLY A 73 18.86 2.14 -2.50
C GLY A 73 17.82 1.80 -1.44
N ILE A 74 16.69 1.31 -1.94
CA ILE A 74 15.49 0.97 -1.17
C ILE A 74 15.27 -0.54 -1.27
N ALA A 75 15.14 -1.20 -0.12
CA ALA A 75 14.71 -2.59 -0.03
C ALA A 75 13.29 -2.65 0.52
N ILE A 76 12.47 -3.53 -0.06
CA ILE A 76 11.05 -3.68 0.26
C ILE A 76 10.78 -5.16 0.57
N SER A 77 10.03 -5.43 1.64
CA SER A 77 9.70 -6.78 2.11
C SER A 77 8.23 -6.83 2.54
N GLN A 78 7.53 -7.91 2.22
CA GLN A 78 6.22 -8.25 2.82
C GLN A 78 6.32 -9.47 3.74
N ARG A 79 7.54 -9.87 4.13
CA ARG A 79 7.79 -11.11 4.87
C ARG A 79 6.97 -11.15 6.16
N LYS A 80 6.95 -10.06 6.94
CA LYS A 80 6.17 -10.00 8.17
C LYS A 80 4.67 -10.16 7.91
N TYR A 81 4.14 -9.45 6.92
CA TYR A 81 2.72 -9.58 6.55
C TYR A 81 2.35 -11.02 6.15
N VAL A 82 3.20 -11.70 5.38
CA VAL A 82 3.00 -13.11 5.03
C VAL A 82 3.01 -14.01 6.27
N ILE A 83 3.95 -13.81 7.19
CA ILE A 83 4.03 -14.58 8.44
C ILE A 83 2.78 -14.34 9.30
N ASP A 84 2.37 -13.08 9.44
CA ASP A 84 1.19 -12.70 10.23
C ASP A 84 -0.08 -13.38 9.67
N ILE A 85 -0.25 -13.42 8.33
CA ILE A 85 -1.35 -14.17 7.70
C ILE A 85 -1.26 -15.68 8.00
N LEU A 86 -0.08 -16.27 7.89
CA LEU A 86 0.11 -17.71 8.16
C LEU A 86 -0.23 -18.04 9.62
N GLU A 87 0.13 -17.17 10.56
CA GLU A 87 -0.21 -17.32 11.97
C GLU A 87 -1.72 -17.18 12.20
N GLU A 88 -2.36 -16.14 11.63
CA GLU A 88 -3.81 -15.90 11.76
C GLU A 88 -4.65 -17.04 11.16
N THR A 89 -4.17 -17.66 10.07
CA THR A 89 -4.86 -18.77 9.39
C THR A 89 -4.50 -20.15 9.96
N GLY A 90 -3.56 -20.23 10.91
CA GLY A 90 -3.07 -21.49 11.46
C GLY A 90 -2.28 -22.34 10.47
N LEU A 91 -1.68 -21.71 9.45
CA LEU A 91 -0.96 -22.35 8.34
C LEU A 91 0.57 -22.27 8.47
N THR A 92 1.10 -21.83 9.62
CA THR A 92 2.55 -21.75 9.88
C THR A 92 3.29 -23.07 9.66
N ASP A 93 2.68 -24.20 10.02
CA ASP A 93 3.25 -25.55 9.84
C ASP A 93 2.73 -26.27 8.58
N CYS A 94 2.08 -25.54 7.66
CA CYS A 94 1.57 -26.14 6.44
C CYS A 94 2.73 -26.67 5.58
N LYS A 95 2.55 -27.85 4.97
CA LYS A 95 3.55 -28.41 4.07
C LYS A 95 3.70 -27.50 2.86
N SER A 96 4.94 -27.11 2.56
CA SER A 96 5.25 -26.39 1.33
C SER A 96 4.85 -27.22 0.12
N VAL A 97 4.07 -26.62 -0.77
CA VAL A 97 3.65 -27.20 -2.05
C VAL A 97 3.94 -26.19 -3.15
N ASN A 98 4.43 -26.66 -4.30
CA ASN A 98 4.72 -25.78 -5.44
C ASN A 98 3.47 -25.12 -6.02
N THR A 99 2.31 -25.76 -5.81
CA THR A 99 1.00 -25.28 -6.23
C THR A 99 0.04 -25.47 -5.05
N PRO A 100 -0.56 -24.40 -4.51
CA PRO A 100 -1.46 -24.49 -3.35
C PRO A 100 -2.84 -25.10 -3.67
N MET A 101 -3.07 -25.52 -4.92
CA MET A 101 -4.29 -26.18 -5.39
C MET A 101 -4.05 -27.68 -5.53
N ASP A 102 -5.01 -28.52 -5.12
CA ASP A 102 -4.91 -29.97 -5.34
C ASP A 102 -4.95 -30.27 -6.84
N PRO A 103 -3.87 -30.82 -7.44
CA PRO A 103 -3.82 -31.10 -8.87
C PRO A 103 -4.81 -32.19 -9.31
N ASN A 104 -5.40 -32.94 -8.36
CA ASN A 104 -6.40 -33.96 -8.64
C ASN A 104 -7.84 -33.45 -8.50
N GLU A 105 -8.02 -32.19 -8.13
CA GLU A 105 -9.33 -31.59 -7.97
C GLU A 105 -9.94 -31.30 -9.35
N LYS A 106 -10.87 -32.17 -9.77
CA LYS A 106 -11.59 -32.02 -11.04
C LYS A 106 -12.64 -30.93 -10.92
N LEU A 107 -12.31 -29.74 -11.39
CA LEU A 107 -13.27 -28.65 -11.53
C LEU A 107 -14.31 -29.03 -12.59
N MET A 108 -15.55 -29.29 -12.15
CA MET A 108 -16.68 -29.51 -13.05
C MET A 108 -17.31 -28.16 -13.40
N PRO A 109 -17.71 -27.90 -14.66
CA PRO A 109 -18.23 -26.60 -15.11
C PRO A 109 -19.42 -26.06 -14.31
N ASN A 110 -20.19 -26.94 -13.65
CA ASN A 110 -21.41 -26.60 -12.91
C ASN A 110 -21.31 -26.96 -11.41
N GLN A 111 -20.11 -27.13 -10.85
CA GLN A 111 -19.94 -27.33 -9.41
C GLN A 111 -19.67 -26.01 -8.69
N GLY A 112 -20.51 -25.72 -7.69
CA GLY A 112 -20.45 -24.50 -6.88
C GLY A 112 -21.65 -23.60 -7.11
N GLU A 113 -22.10 -22.91 -6.07
CA GLU A 113 -23.03 -21.81 -6.26
C GLU A 113 -22.29 -20.61 -6.87
N PRO A 114 -22.89 -19.92 -7.87
CA PRO A 114 -22.32 -18.68 -8.37
C PRO A 114 -22.10 -17.72 -7.20
N TYR A 115 -20.88 -17.18 -7.09
CA TYR A 115 -20.64 -16.13 -6.11
C TYR A 115 -21.60 -14.97 -6.41
N PRO A 116 -22.31 -14.45 -5.40
CA PRO A 116 -23.19 -13.31 -5.62
C PRO A 116 -22.35 -12.15 -6.17
N ASP A 117 -22.79 -11.60 -7.29
CA ASP A 117 -22.17 -10.42 -7.87
C ASP A 117 -22.23 -9.28 -6.83
N LEU A 118 -21.07 -8.79 -6.39
CA LEU A 118 -20.94 -7.70 -5.42
C LEU A 118 -21.41 -6.35 -5.99
N GLY A 119 -21.99 -6.32 -7.19
CA GLY A 119 -22.43 -5.12 -7.91
C GLY A 119 -23.75 -4.50 -7.43
N ASN A 120 -24.48 -5.13 -6.49
CA ASN A 120 -25.78 -4.64 -6.01
C ASN A 120 -25.79 -4.33 -4.50
N ILE A 121 -24.72 -3.73 -3.96
CA ILE A 121 -24.85 -2.95 -2.72
C ILE A 121 -25.01 -1.49 -3.13
N GLY A 122 -26.26 -1.12 -3.39
CA GLY A 122 -26.65 0.25 -3.73
C GLY A 122 -28.15 0.34 -3.98
N ASP A 123 -28.91 0.54 -2.90
CA ASP A 123 -30.08 1.42 -2.81
C ASP A 123 -30.11 2.03 -1.39
#